data_AF-A0A2J7NKK7-F1
#
_entry.id   AF-A0A2J7NKK7-F1
#
_cell.length_a   1.000
_cell.length_b   1.000
_cell.length_c   1.000
_cell.angle_alpha   90.00
_cell.angle_beta   90.00
_cell.angle_gamma   90.00
#
_symmetry.space_group_name_H-M   'P 1'
#
loop_
_entity.id
_entity.type
_entity.pdbx_description
1 polymer ?
#
loop_
_entity_poly.entity_id
_entity_poly.type
_entity_poly.pdbx_seq_one_letter_code
_entity_poly.pdbx_strand_id
1 'polypeptide(L)'
;MKNALRKLDKEWFKHLGSLEFLALSNNQLVSIEEDTFSALVSLRNLSLHHNQIISIQDHAFSKLQKLEILWLYDNRLSEITDNIFNGATPIKSLSLHNNQLKKMSSKAFESLTSLEQIYLDGNLLTSLDSKLLQSQNKLRMLELQDNKLTSVNIELLKPLVSLRTFNLSGNPLLCDCTLWDAWLWWSARALNPLATCQLPEISIGVSIRQQLQNLVCNSERTGRVQPAVSQTRVQAESSCGVRNLTVGCLIILIIISAIMIGSFIYIIGHRKHRVQEMLLPLESNSI
;
A
#
# COMPACT_ATOMS: atom_id res chain seq x y z
N MET A 1 -15.08 -18.32 -25.01
CA MET A 1 -14.75 -18.30 -26.45
C MET A 1 -13.48 -17.48 -26.62
N LYS A 2 -12.40 -18.05 -27.18
CA LYS A 2 -11.20 -17.28 -27.54
C LYS A 2 -11.47 -16.60 -28.88
N ASN A 3 -11.69 -15.29 -28.85
CA ASN A 3 -11.75 -14.53 -30.10
C ASN A 3 -10.30 -14.31 -30.57
N ALA A 4 -10.06 -14.33 -31.88
CA ALA A 4 -8.72 -14.19 -32.45
C ALA A 4 -8.43 -12.74 -32.88
N LEU A 5 -9.03 -11.75 -32.20
CA LEU A 5 -8.89 -10.34 -32.57
C LEU A 5 -7.44 -9.91 -32.38
N ARG A 6 -6.84 -9.37 -33.44
CA ARG A 6 -5.46 -8.85 -33.44
C ARG A 6 -5.38 -7.33 -33.38
N LYS A 7 -6.42 -6.67 -33.89
CA LYS A 7 -6.56 -5.22 -33.91
C LYS A 7 -8.02 -4.88 -33.58
N LEU A 8 -8.21 -3.70 -33.01
CA LEU A 8 -9.52 -3.08 -32.79
C LEU A 8 -9.71 -1.98 -33.83
N ASP A 9 -10.92 -1.87 -34.37
CA ASP A 9 -11.34 -0.73 -35.17
C ASP A 9 -12.25 0.16 -34.31
N LYS A 10 -11.96 1.46 -34.27
CA LYS A 10 -12.75 2.43 -33.50
C LYS A 10 -14.21 2.49 -33.96
N GLU A 11 -14.49 2.21 -35.24
CA GLU A 11 -15.85 2.25 -35.77
C GLU A 11 -16.76 1.18 -35.14
N TRP A 12 -16.20 0.09 -34.59
CA TRP A 12 -16.98 -0.93 -33.87
C TRP A 12 -17.67 -0.39 -32.62
N PHE A 13 -17.13 0.69 -32.05
CA PHE A 13 -17.60 1.26 -30.78
C PHE A 13 -18.45 2.52 -30.96
N LYS A 14 -18.58 3.03 -32.19
CA LYS A 14 -19.16 4.35 -32.51
C LYS A 14 -20.54 4.60 -31.91
N HIS A 15 -21.36 3.55 -31.81
CA HIS A 15 -22.74 3.64 -31.31
C HIS A 15 -22.92 3.03 -29.91
N LEU A 16 -21.82 2.70 -29.22
CA LEU A 16 -21.83 2.03 -27.93
C LEU A 16 -21.59 2.99 -26.75
N GLY A 17 -22.03 4.24 -26.86
CA GLY A 17 -21.79 5.27 -25.84
C GLY A 17 -22.44 5.01 -24.47
N SER A 18 -23.43 4.11 -24.41
CA SER A 18 -24.07 3.65 -23.16
C SER A 18 -23.42 2.40 -22.56
N LEU A 19 -22.41 1.82 -23.22
CA LEU A 19 -21.75 0.61 -22.73
C LEU A 19 -20.95 0.91 -21.45
N GLU A 20 -21.22 0.19 -20.37
CA GLU A 20 -20.53 0.36 -19.09
C GLU A 20 -19.41 -0.68 -18.86
N PHE A 21 -19.51 -1.84 -19.49
CA PHE A 21 -18.56 -2.94 -19.37
C PHE A 21 -18.16 -3.46 -20.75
N LEU A 22 -16.86 -3.55 -21.01
CA LEU A 22 -16.31 -4.09 -22.25
C LEU A 22 -15.25 -5.15 -21.94
N ALA A 23 -15.52 -6.39 -22.38
CA ALA A 23 -14.57 -7.49 -22.29
C ALA A 23 -13.94 -7.81 -23.65
N LEU A 24 -12.63 -7.58 -23.73
CA LEU A 24 -11.75 -7.90 -24.86
C LEU A 24 -10.59 -8.82 -24.44
N SER A 25 -10.69 -9.44 -23.27
CA SER A 25 -9.65 -10.36 -22.79
C SER A 25 -9.61 -11.66 -23.58
N ASN A 26 -8.50 -12.39 -23.47
CA ASN A 26 -8.28 -13.66 -24.16
C ASN A 26 -8.37 -13.54 -25.70
N ASN A 27 -7.80 -12.46 -26.23
CA ASN A 27 -7.65 -12.20 -27.66
C ASN A 27 -6.15 -12.20 -28.06
N GLN A 28 -5.82 -11.67 -29.23
CA GLN A 28 -4.46 -11.57 -29.75
C GLN A 28 -4.09 -10.10 -30.02
N LEU A 29 -4.67 -9.15 -29.27
CA LEU A 29 -4.44 -7.72 -29.47
C LEU A 29 -2.97 -7.39 -29.20
N VAL A 30 -2.36 -6.61 -30.09
CA VAL A 30 -0.93 -6.26 -30.04
C VAL A 30 -0.70 -4.81 -29.60
N SER A 31 -1.63 -3.92 -29.90
CA SER A 31 -1.53 -2.50 -29.56
C SER A 31 -2.90 -1.88 -29.32
N ILE A 32 -2.92 -0.78 -28.56
CA ILE A 32 -4.10 0.06 -28.36
C ILE A 32 -3.79 1.47 -28.88
N GLU A 33 -4.61 1.97 -29.81
CA GLU A 33 -4.48 3.29 -30.41
C GLU A 33 -5.28 4.35 -29.63
N GLU A 34 -4.88 5.62 -29.68
CA GLU A 34 -5.43 6.73 -28.87
C GLU A 34 -6.97 6.82 -28.92
N ASP A 35 -7.54 6.73 -30.12
CA ASP A 35 -8.98 6.93 -30.35
C ASP A 35 -9.82 5.66 -30.28
N THR A 36 -9.20 4.50 -29.99
CA THR A 36 -9.86 3.19 -30.09
C THR A 36 -11.17 3.14 -29.30
N PHE A 37 -11.18 3.70 -28.09
CA PHE A 37 -12.32 3.66 -27.18
C PHE A 37 -13.04 5.01 -27.03
N SER A 38 -12.75 5.98 -27.91
CA SER A 38 -13.22 7.37 -27.78
C SER A 38 -14.74 7.54 -27.66
N ALA A 39 -15.52 6.65 -28.28
CA ALA A 39 -16.99 6.68 -28.23
C ALA A 39 -17.58 6.10 -26.93
N LEU A 40 -16.80 5.36 -26.12
CA LEU A 40 -17.29 4.62 -24.94
C LEU A 40 -17.33 5.49 -23.68
N VAL A 41 -18.00 6.63 -23.77
CA VAL A 41 -18.00 7.67 -22.71
C VAL A 41 -18.65 7.24 -21.38
N SER A 42 -19.46 6.17 -21.39
CA SER A 42 -20.06 5.61 -20.17
C SER A 42 -19.30 4.41 -19.59
N LEU A 43 -18.18 4.01 -20.19
CA LEU A 43 -17.45 2.81 -19.81
C LEU A 43 -16.86 2.95 -18.40
N ARG A 44 -17.13 1.96 -17.54
CA ARG A 44 -16.63 1.84 -16.17
C ARG A 44 -15.58 0.77 -16.02
N ASN A 45 -15.70 -0.29 -16.81
CA ASN A 45 -14.84 -1.47 -16.70
C ASN A 45 -14.33 -1.88 -18.08
N LEU A 46 -13.01 -1.95 -18.23
CA LEU A 46 -12.36 -2.37 -19.46
C LEU A 46 -11.40 -3.54 -19.19
N SER A 47 -11.69 -4.67 -19.83
CA SER A 47 -10.91 -5.89 -19.71
C SER A 47 -10.09 -6.14 -20.98
N LEU A 48 -8.77 -5.96 -20.87
CA LEU A 48 -7.78 -6.17 -21.92
C LEU A 48 -6.72 -7.24 -21.54
N HIS A 49 -6.92 -7.94 -20.43
CA HIS A 49 -5.99 -8.95 -19.93
C HIS A 49 -5.88 -10.17 -20.86
N HIS A 50 -4.81 -10.95 -20.71
CA HIS A 50 -4.57 -12.16 -21.51
C HIS A 50 -4.60 -11.85 -23.02
N ASN A 51 -3.87 -10.81 -23.43
CA ASN A 51 -3.66 -10.44 -24.82
C ASN A 51 -2.15 -10.49 -25.13
N GLN A 52 -1.71 -9.85 -26.21
CA GLN A 52 -0.31 -9.75 -26.58
C GLN A 52 0.11 -8.28 -26.70
N ILE A 53 -0.49 -7.41 -25.88
CA ILE A 53 -0.31 -5.95 -26.01
C ILE A 53 1.13 -5.60 -25.65
N ILE A 54 1.85 -5.03 -26.60
CA ILE A 54 3.24 -4.58 -26.45
C ILE A 54 3.28 -3.06 -26.25
N SER A 55 2.33 -2.33 -26.81
CA SER A 55 2.27 -0.87 -26.72
C SER A 55 0.84 -0.34 -26.58
N ILE A 56 0.72 0.78 -25.86
CA ILE A 56 -0.50 1.58 -25.75
C ILE A 56 -0.08 2.99 -26.13
N GLN A 57 -0.79 3.62 -27.06
CA GLN A 57 -0.54 5.01 -27.43
C GLN A 57 -0.90 5.95 -26.28
N ASP A 58 -0.22 7.08 -26.24
CA ASP A 58 -0.53 8.17 -25.33
C ASP A 58 -2.03 8.55 -25.43
N HIS A 59 -2.65 8.90 -24.30
CA HIS A 59 -4.05 9.32 -24.21
C HIS A 59 -5.11 8.30 -24.66
N ALA A 60 -4.75 7.01 -24.84
CA ALA A 60 -5.66 5.95 -25.27
C ALA A 60 -6.92 5.73 -24.42
N PHE A 61 -6.89 6.20 -23.17
CA PHE A 61 -8.02 6.10 -22.24
C PHE A 61 -8.60 7.47 -21.87
N SER A 62 -8.13 8.56 -22.49
CA SER A 62 -8.44 9.94 -22.10
C SER A 62 -9.92 10.32 -22.25
N LYS A 63 -10.67 9.65 -23.14
CA LYS A 63 -12.12 9.90 -23.31
C LYS A 63 -13.00 9.07 -22.37
N LEU A 64 -12.43 8.13 -21.64
CA LEU A 64 -13.16 7.22 -20.76
C LEU A 64 -13.39 7.84 -19.38
N GLN A 65 -14.20 8.90 -19.35
CA GLN A 65 -14.44 9.77 -18.19
C GLN A 65 -15.19 9.10 -17.02
N LYS A 66 -15.58 7.83 -17.15
CA LYS A 66 -16.18 7.02 -16.09
C LYS A 66 -15.40 5.74 -15.78
N LEU A 67 -14.23 5.53 -16.40
CA LEU A 67 -13.50 4.27 -16.25
C LEU A 67 -12.91 4.13 -14.85
N GLU A 68 -13.37 3.13 -14.11
CA GLU A 68 -12.97 2.87 -12.73
C GLU A 68 -12.00 1.70 -12.63
N ILE A 69 -12.14 0.69 -13.49
CA ILE A 69 -11.34 -0.54 -13.44
C ILE A 69 -10.76 -0.85 -14.81
N LEU A 70 -9.43 -0.98 -14.87
CA LEU A 70 -8.68 -1.32 -16.07
C LEU A 70 -7.80 -2.55 -15.81
N TRP A 71 -8.10 -3.63 -16.55
CA TRP A 71 -7.32 -4.87 -16.51
C TRP A 71 -6.41 -4.99 -17.72
N LEU A 72 -5.10 -4.85 -17.51
CA LEU A 72 -4.04 -4.97 -18.51
C LEU A 72 -3.03 -6.09 -18.18
N TYR A 73 -3.32 -6.91 -17.18
CA TYR A 73 -2.45 -8.00 -16.75
C TYR A 73 -2.34 -9.12 -17.78
N ASP A 74 -1.29 -9.95 -17.67
CA ASP A 74 -0.98 -11.01 -18.65
C ASP A 74 -0.92 -10.47 -20.08
N ASN A 75 -0.07 -9.47 -20.28
CA ASN A 75 0.27 -8.86 -21.58
C ASN A 75 1.80 -8.82 -21.75
N ARG A 76 2.30 -8.02 -22.69
CA ARG A 76 3.73 -7.93 -23.02
C ARG A 76 4.26 -6.50 -22.94
N LEU A 77 3.64 -5.66 -22.12
CA LEU A 77 4.08 -4.28 -21.92
C LEU A 77 5.47 -4.29 -21.28
N SER A 78 6.42 -3.55 -21.87
CA SER A 78 7.79 -3.42 -21.34
C SER A 78 8.02 -2.12 -20.58
N GLU A 79 7.17 -1.12 -20.81
CA GLU A 79 7.26 0.21 -20.19
C GLU A 79 5.89 0.88 -20.09
N ILE A 80 5.79 1.85 -19.18
CA ILE A 80 4.67 2.80 -19.09
C ILE A 80 5.23 4.21 -19.23
N THR A 81 4.81 4.94 -20.27
CA THR A 81 5.19 6.33 -20.56
C THR A 81 4.29 7.32 -19.80
N ASP A 82 4.66 8.60 -19.82
CA ASP A 82 4.00 9.69 -19.10
C ASP A 82 2.49 9.80 -19.41
N ASN A 83 2.10 9.57 -20.67
CA ASN A 83 0.77 9.99 -21.14
C ASN A 83 -0.21 8.85 -21.43
N ILE A 84 0.17 7.57 -21.30
CA ILE A 84 -0.74 6.44 -21.55
C ILE A 84 -2.06 6.57 -20.77
N PHE A 85 -1.97 6.99 -19.51
CA PHE A 85 -3.11 7.16 -18.62
C PHE A 85 -3.58 8.60 -18.48
N ASN A 86 -2.97 9.55 -19.19
CA ASN A 86 -3.31 10.97 -19.05
C ASN A 86 -4.77 11.22 -19.47
N GLY A 87 -5.50 11.95 -18.64
CA GLY A 87 -6.95 12.17 -18.78
C GLY A 87 -7.85 11.06 -18.23
N ALA A 88 -7.31 9.90 -17.84
CA ALA A 88 -8.07 8.79 -17.24
C ALA A 88 -8.20 8.91 -15.71
N THR A 89 -8.63 10.08 -15.24
CA THR A 89 -8.67 10.46 -13.81
C THR A 89 -9.54 9.60 -12.87
N PRO A 90 -10.62 8.91 -13.30
CA PRO A 90 -11.49 8.17 -12.38
C PRO A 90 -11.03 6.75 -12.07
N ILE A 91 -9.94 6.26 -12.68
CA ILE A 91 -9.47 4.89 -12.45
C ILE A 91 -9.14 4.70 -10.96
N LYS A 92 -9.77 3.69 -10.36
CA LYS A 92 -9.59 3.25 -8.96
C LYS A 92 -8.75 1.99 -8.87
N SER A 93 -8.81 1.11 -9.86
CA SER A 93 -8.05 -0.14 -9.87
C SER A 93 -7.37 -0.36 -11.22
N LEU A 94 -6.04 -0.48 -11.18
CA LEU A 94 -5.20 -0.71 -12.35
C LEU A 94 -4.40 -1.99 -12.16
N SER A 95 -4.64 -2.97 -13.02
CA SER A 95 -3.90 -4.24 -13.02
C SER A 95 -2.90 -4.29 -14.16
N LEU A 96 -1.61 -4.29 -13.83
CA LEU A 96 -0.47 -4.38 -14.74
C LEU A 96 0.43 -5.60 -14.44
N HIS A 97 0.00 -6.48 -13.54
CA HIS A 97 0.77 -7.66 -13.16
C HIS A 97 0.99 -8.62 -14.32
N ASN A 98 2.02 -9.47 -14.23
CA ASN A 98 2.40 -10.42 -15.29
C ASN A 98 2.59 -9.75 -16.67
N ASN A 99 3.31 -8.63 -16.68
CA ASN A 99 3.82 -8.01 -17.90
C ASN A 99 5.35 -8.14 -17.93
N GLN A 100 6.02 -7.35 -18.77
CA GLN A 100 7.48 -7.33 -18.91
C GLN A 100 8.05 -5.98 -18.48
N LEU A 101 7.36 -5.26 -17.58
CA LEU A 101 7.68 -3.89 -17.23
C LEU A 101 9.07 -3.83 -16.58
N LYS A 102 9.99 -3.12 -17.23
CA LYS A 102 11.35 -2.86 -16.72
C LYS A 102 11.50 -1.43 -16.19
N LYS A 103 10.73 -0.51 -16.76
CA LYS A 103 10.77 0.92 -16.45
C LYS A 103 9.35 1.48 -16.45
N MET A 104 9.15 2.48 -15.60
CA MET A 104 7.95 3.32 -15.63
C MET A 104 8.41 4.77 -15.51
N SER A 105 7.77 5.65 -16.26
CA SER A 105 7.98 7.08 -16.11
C SER A 105 7.63 7.54 -14.70
N SER A 106 8.36 8.53 -14.18
CA SER A 106 8.04 9.20 -12.92
C SER A 106 6.66 9.88 -12.92
N LYS A 107 6.06 10.09 -14.10
CA LYS A 107 4.72 10.67 -14.26
C LYS A 107 3.65 9.69 -14.72
N ALA A 108 3.99 8.41 -14.85
CA ALA A 108 3.09 7.39 -15.39
C ALA A 108 1.71 7.37 -14.72
N PHE A 109 1.63 7.66 -13.42
CA PHE A 109 0.39 7.68 -12.66
C PHE A 109 -0.05 9.09 -12.21
N GLU A 110 0.60 10.17 -12.67
CA GLU A 110 0.37 11.54 -12.17
C GLU A 110 -1.12 11.95 -12.21
N SER A 111 -1.82 11.59 -13.30
CA SER A 111 -3.24 11.91 -13.50
C SER A 111 -4.22 10.97 -12.76
N LEU A 112 -3.75 9.80 -12.30
CA LEU A 112 -4.58 8.77 -11.64
C LEU A 112 -4.77 9.10 -10.15
N THR A 113 -5.38 10.25 -9.86
CA THR A 113 -5.58 10.76 -8.49
C THR A 113 -6.65 10.02 -7.70
N SER A 114 -7.46 9.20 -8.36
CA SER A 114 -8.50 8.35 -7.73
C SER A 114 -8.03 6.93 -7.44
N LEU A 115 -6.76 6.61 -7.72
CA LEU A 115 -6.25 5.25 -7.69
C LEU A 115 -6.20 4.71 -6.26
N GLU A 116 -6.87 3.58 -6.05
CA GLU A 116 -6.97 2.87 -4.76
C GLU A 116 -6.17 1.56 -4.77
N GLN A 117 -6.01 0.93 -5.93
CA GLN A 117 -5.32 -0.35 -6.08
C GLN A 117 -4.43 -0.36 -7.32
N ILE A 118 -3.18 -0.78 -7.13
CA ILE A 118 -2.21 -1.02 -8.20
C ILE A 118 -1.63 -2.41 -8.01
N TYR A 119 -1.70 -3.20 -9.08
CA TYR A 119 -1.06 -4.51 -9.16
C TYR A 119 0.08 -4.44 -10.19
N LEU A 120 1.32 -4.54 -9.72
CA LEU A 120 2.54 -4.49 -10.52
C LEU A 120 3.39 -5.75 -10.35
N ASP A 121 2.87 -6.75 -9.65
CA ASP A 121 3.54 -8.01 -9.39
C ASP A 121 3.86 -8.82 -10.67
N GLY A 122 4.83 -9.73 -10.59
CA GLY A 122 5.23 -10.56 -11.73
C GLY A 122 5.77 -9.75 -12.93
N ASN A 123 6.50 -8.67 -12.66
CA ASN A 123 7.16 -7.83 -13.66
C ASN A 123 8.69 -7.89 -13.52
N LEU A 124 9.42 -7.01 -14.21
CA LEU A 124 10.88 -6.97 -14.26
C LEU A 124 11.44 -5.65 -13.69
N LEU A 125 10.69 -5.00 -12.80
CA LEU A 125 11.04 -3.68 -12.27
C LEU A 125 12.25 -3.79 -11.34
N THR A 126 13.33 -3.07 -11.65
CA THR A 126 14.55 -3.02 -10.83
C THR A 126 14.54 -1.89 -9.81
N SER A 127 13.78 -0.84 -10.09
CA SER A 127 13.62 0.34 -9.24
C SER A 127 12.32 1.06 -9.58
N LEU A 128 11.82 1.86 -8.64
CA LEU A 128 10.70 2.78 -8.85
C LEU A 128 11.18 4.21 -8.61
N ASP A 129 10.81 5.13 -9.48
CA ASP A 129 11.14 6.56 -9.33
C ASP A 129 10.45 7.13 -8.09
N SER A 130 11.13 7.98 -7.34
CA SER A 130 10.60 8.57 -6.09
C SER A 130 9.34 9.41 -6.27
N LYS A 131 9.07 9.92 -7.48
CA LYS A 131 7.89 10.75 -7.79
C LYS A 131 6.75 9.96 -8.44
N LEU A 132 6.96 8.68 -8.77
CA LEU A 132 5.97 7.85 -9.47
C LEU A 132 4.58 7.86 -8.82
N LEU A 133 4.54 7.88 -7.48
CA LEU A 133 3.31 7.83 -6.68
C LEU A 133 2.99 9.15 -5.96
N GLN A 134 3.53 10.28 -6.43
CA GLN A 134 3.41 11.58 -5.75
C GLN A 134 1.95 12.05 -5.58
N SER A 135 1.06 11.65 -6.48
CA SER A 135 -0.36 12.05 -6.49
C SER A 135 -1.31 10.98 -5.93
N GLN A 136 -0.80 9.84 -5.45
CA GLN A 136 -1.59 8.65 -5.11
C GLN A 136 -1.95 8.55 -3.61
N ASN A 137 -2.46 9.64 -3.02
CA ASN A 137 -2.80 9.69 -1.59
C ASN A 137 -3.98 8.80 -1.16
N LYS A 138 -4.82 8.37 -2.12
CA LYS A 138 -5.93 7.42 -1.92
C LYS A 138 -5.53 5.96 -2.06
N LEU A 139 -4.29 5.66 -2.45
CA LEU A 139 -3.85 4.29 -2.70
C LEU A 139 -3.91 3.46 -1.41
N ARG A 140 -4.60 2.31 -1.49
CA ARG A 140 -4.82 1.38 -0.37
C ARG A 140 -4.06 0.08 -0.56
N MET A 141 -3.75 -0.29 -1.80
CA MET A 141 -3.07 -1.53 -2.15
C MET A 141 -2.01 -1.28 -3.22
N LEU A 142 -0.80 -1.73 -2.91
CA LEU A 142 0.35 -1.73 -3.81
C LEU A 142 1.02 -3.10 -3.77
N GLU A 143 0.79 -3.90 -4.80
CA GLU A 143 1.40 -5.23 -4.97
C GLU A 143 2.62 -5.11 -5.89
N LEU A 144 3.80 -5.46 -5.38
CA LEU A 144 5.09 -5.38 -6.09
C LEU A 144 5.86 -6.70 -6.04
N GLN A 145 5.25 -7.78 -5.55
CA GLN A 145 5.89 -9.07 -5.43
C GLN A 145 6.40 -9.60 -6.77
N ASP A 146 7.40 -10.46 -6.71
CA ASP A 146 7.96 -11.13 -7.89
C ASP A 146 8.46 -10.14 -8.97
N ASN A 147 9.10 -9.06 -8.53
CA ASN A 147 9.84 -8.11 -9.37
C ASN A 147 11.36 -8.29 -9.20
N LYS A 148 12.15 -7.27 -9.55
CA LYS A 148 13.62 -7.24 -9.43
C LYS A 148 14.09 -6.07 -8.55
N LEU A 149 13.24 -5.59 -7.65
CA LEU A 149 13.53 -4.45 -6.78
C LEU A 149 14.63 -4.83 -5.79
N THR A 150 15.70 -4.03 -5.75
CA THR A 150 16.75 -4.17 -4.73
C THR A 150 16.50 -3.27 -3.53
N SER A 151 15.75 -2.18 -3.70
CA SER A 151 15.36 -1.29 -2.61
C SER A 151 14.06 -0.56 -2.94
N VAL A 152 13.48 0.09 -1.93
CA VAL A 152 12.32 0.97 -2.06
C VAL A 152 12.70 2.31 -1.44
N ASN A 153 12.58 3.39 -2.20
CA ASN A 153 12.88 4.73 -1.71
C ASN A 153 11.74 5.26 -0.82
N ILE A 154 12.06 5.85 0.33
CA ILE A 154 11.06 6.43 1.23
C ILE A 154 10.23 7.55 0.58
N GLU A 155 10.83 8.34 -0.32
CA GLU A 155 10.12 9.43 -1.00
C GLU A 155 8.96 8.92 -1.87
N LEU A 156 9.07 7.71 -2.42
CA LEU A 156 7.97 7.03 -3.13
C LEU A 156 6.79 6.74 -2.19
N LEU A 157 7.08 6.42 -0.93
CA LEU A 157 6.08 5.94 0.05
C LEU A 157 5.41 7.08 0.82
N LYS A 158 6.10 8.20 1.06
CA LYS A 158 5.57 9.34 1.83
C LYS A 158 4.15 9.79 1.43
N PRO A 159 3.80 9.89 0.13
CA PRO A 159 2.45 10.30 -0.29
C PRO A 159 1.35 9.29 0.06
N LEU A 160 1.70 8.01 0.29
CA LEU A 160 0.77 6.87 0.39
C LEU A 160 0.11 6.78 1.77
N VAL A 161 -0.53 7.86 2.21
CA VAL A 161 -1.11 7.99 3.55
C VAL A 161 -2.27 7.02 3.81
N SER A 162 -2.94 6.54 2.77
CA SER A 162 -4.08 5.60 2.86
C SER A 162 -3.69 4.13 2.69
N LEU A 163 -2.39 3.83 2.50
CA LEU A 163 -1.93 2.48 2.17
C LEU A 163 -2.22 1.50 3.31
N ARG A 164 -2.72 0.31 2.96
CA ARG A 164 -3.11 -0.77 3.88
C ARG A 164 -2.49 -2.11 3.51
N THR A 165 -2.36 -2.37 2.22
CA THR A 165 -1.75 -3.60 1.69
C THR A 165 -0.52 -3.21 0.90
N PHE A 166 0.61 -3.82 1.26
CA PHE A 166 1.89 -3.59 0.61
C PHE A 166 2.65 -4.91 0.62
N ASN A 167 3.12 -5.33 -0.56
CA ASN A 167 3.78 -6.62 -0.72
C ASN A 167 5.05 -6.46 -1.54
N LEU A 168 6.15 -7.01 -1.03
CA LEU A 168 7.48 -6.95 -1.62
C LEU A 168 8.12 -8.34 -1.76
N SER A 169 7.37 -9.42 -1.52
CA SER A 169 7.90 -10.80 -1.60
C SER A 169 8.51 -11.09 -2.98
N GLY A 170 9.44 -12.03 -3.06
CA GLY A 170 10.06 -12.40 -4.35
C GLY A 170 10.95 -11.34 -5.01
N ASN A 171 11.27 -10.24 -4.30
CA ASN A 171 12.23 -9.23 -4.78
C ASN A 171 13.63 -9.46 -4.18
N PRO A 172 14.71 -9.21 -4.95
CA PRO A 172 16.09 -9.33 -4.49
C PRO A 172 16.54 -8.16 -3.59
N LEU A 173 15.82 -7.94 -2.48
CA LEU A 173 16.02 -6.79 -1.60
C LEU A 173 17.41 -6.81 -0.94
N LEU A 174 18.11 -5.68 -1.04
CA LEU A 174 19.30 -5.33 -0.29
C LEU A 174 18.89 -4.75 1.07
N CYS A 175 18.99 -5.57 2.11
CA CYS A 175 18.65 -5.22 3.47
C CYS A 175 19.82 -4.59 4.23
N ASP A 176 20.16 -3.37 3.80
CA ASP A 176 21.13 -2.52 4.44
C ASP A 176 20.50 -1.17 4.84
N CYS A 177 21.35 -0.18 5.13
CA CYS A 177 20.90 1.15 5.55
C CYS A 177 20.18 1.95 4.46
N THR A 178 20.29 1.55 3.19
CA THR A 178 19.56 2.20 2.11
C THR A 178 18.06 1.88 2.14
N LEU A 179 17.69 0.69 2.64
CA LEU A 179 16.30 0.25 2.79
C LEU A 179 15.71 0.66 4.16
N TRP A 180 16.56 1.03 5.11
CA TRP A 180 16.19 1.28 6.50
C TRP A 180 15.13 2.38 6.69
N ASP A 181 15.26 3.51 5.97
CA ASP A 181 14.29 4.62 6.05
C ASP A 181 12.89 4.17 5.60
N ALA A 182 12.81 3.44 4.49
CA ALA A 182 11.55 2.90 4.00
C ALA A 182 10.98 1.86 4.96
N TRP A 183 11.85 1.04 5.55
CA TRP A 183 11.47 0.08 6.59
C TRP A 183 10.84 0.74 7.80
N LEU A 184 11.48 1.80 8.32
CA LEU A 184 10.95 2.56 9.44
C LEU A 184 9.55 3.11 9.13
N TRP A 185 9.33 3.58 7.89
CA TRP A 185 8.03 4.10 7.45
C TRP A 185 6.93 3.03 7.48
N TRP A 186 7.14 1.86 6.86
CA TRP A 186 6.10 0.83 6.82
C TRP A 186 5.95 0.07 8.14
N SER A 187 7.01 -0.02 8.96
CA SER A 187 6.93 -0.64 10.29
C SER A 187 6.14 0.22 11.26
N ALA A 188 6.33 1.54 11.25
CA ALA A 188 5.58 2.49 12.07
C ALA A 188 4.08 2.48 11.76
N ARG A 189 3.71 2.08 10.53
CA ARG A 189 2.33 1.97 10.05
C ARG A 189 1.75 0.55 10.15
N ALA A 190 2.49 -0.38 10.75
CA ALA A 190 2.13 -1.79 10.90
C ALA A 190 1.81 -2.53 9.58
N LEU A 191 2.27 -2.02 8.42
CA LEU A 191 2.04 -2.65 7.11
C LEU A 191 2.82 -3.96 6.96
N ASN A 192 4.08 -3.96 7.40
CA ASN A 192 4.93 -5.14 7.52
C ASN A 192 4.86 -6.12 6.31
N PRO A 193 5.27 -5.68 5.11
CA PRO A 193 5.23 -6.50 3.91
C PRO A 193 5.97 -7.83 4.13
N LEU A 194 5.38 -8.93 3.65
CA LEU A 194 6.05 -10.21 3.63
C LEU A 194 7.19 -10.14 2.61
N ALA A 195 8.44 -10.15 3.08
CA ALA A 195 9.62 -10.21 2.22
C ALA A 195 10.82 -10.76 2.98
N THR A 196 11.78 -11.27 2.23
CA THR A 196 13.08 -11.74 2.72
C THR A 196 14.19 -10.96 2.06
N CYS A 197 15.31 -10.84 2.75
CA CYS A 197 16.52 -10.26 2.22
C CYS A 197 17.17 -11.23 1.23
N GLN A 198 17.71 -10.67 0.14
CA GLN A 198 18.53 -11.42 -0.81
C GLN A 198 19.97 -10.89 -0.83
N LEU A 199 20.19 -9.70 -0.29
CA LEU A 199 21.50 -9.11 -0.09
C LEU A 199 21.56 -8.36 1.26
N PRO A 200 22.76 -8.17 1.84
CA PRO A 200 24.01 -8.83 1.49
C PRO A 200 23.95 -10.36 1.72
N GLU A 201 24.96 -11.11 1.27
CA GLU A 201 24.97 -12.58 1.32
C GLU A 201 24.63 -13.16 2.71
N ILE A 202 25.11 -12.50 3.77
CA ILE A 202 24.86 -12.88 5.17
C ILE A 202 23.38 -12.82 5.61
N SER A 203 22.52 -12.12 4.87
CA SER A 203 21.10 -11.96 5.21
C SER A 203 20.17 -12.71 4.25
N ILE A 204 20.70 -13.49 3.29
CA ILE A 204 19.87 -14.25 2.34
C ILE A 204 18.83 -15.10 3.07
N GLY A 205 17.57 -14.95 2.68
CA GLY A 205 16.43 -15.69 3.23
C GLY A 205 15.94 -15.20 4.59
N VAL A 206 16.66 -14.27 5.26
CA VAL A 206 16.22 -13.68 6.52
C VAL A 206 15.05 -12.74 6.26
N SER A 207 14.03 -12.77 7.13
CA SER A 207 12.91 -11.82 7.07
C SER A 207 13.42 -10.38 7.11
N ILE A 208 12.92 -9.51 6.23
CA ILE A 208 13.29 -8.08 6.20
C ILE A 208 13.06 -7.41 7.56
N ARG A 209 12.02 -7.86 8.29
CA ARG A 209 11.70 -7.35 9.62
C ARG A 209 12.84 -7.66 10.59
N GLN A 210 13.23 -8.92 10.68
CA GLN A 210 14.28 -9.37 11.60
C GLN A 210 15.62 -8.72 11.27
N GLN A 211 15.96 -8.62 9.98
CA GLN A 211 17.22 -8.05 9.54
C GLN A 211 17.32 -6.55 9.83
N LEU A 212 16.30 -5.77 9.45
CA LEU A 212 16.35 -4.31 9.57
C LEU A 212 16.09 -3.81 11.00
N GLN A 213 15.37 -4.59 11.83
CA GLN A 213 15.20 -4.28 13.27
C GLN A 213 16.53 -4.28 14.04
N ASN A 214 17.46 -5.15 13.65
CA ASN A 214 18.76 -5.30 14.32
C ASN A 214 19.89 -4.52 13.63
N LEU A 215 19.56 -3.80 12.55
CA LEU A 215 20.54 -3.05 11.79
C LEU A 215 20.80 -1.70 12.45
N VAL A 216 22.07 -1.39 12.70
CA VAL A 216 22.50 -0.08 13.18
C VAL A 216 23.05 0.72 12.00
N CYS A 217 22.39 1.83 11.70
CA CYS A 217 22.77 2.76 10.64
C CYS A 217 23.35 4.04 11.24
N ASN A 218 24.54 4.44 10.79
CA ASN A 218 25.15 5.72 11.16
C ASN A 218 24.78 6.83 10.16
N SER A 219 25.20 8.07 10.45
CA SER A 219 24.94 9.25 9.60
C SER A 219 25.51 9.12 8.18
N GLU A 220 26.50 8.25 7.97
CA GLU A 220 27.11 7.97 6.66
C GLU A 220 26.39 6.84 5.90
N ARG A 221 25.29 6.30 6.43
CA ARG A 221 24.54 5.14 5.91
C ARG A 221 25.43 3.91 5.65
N THR A 222 26.53 3.77 6.39
CA THR A 222 27.31 2.53 6.42
C THR A 222 26.74 1.63 7.52
N GLY A 223 26.18 0.48 7.11
CA GLY A 223 25.51 -0.44 8.02
C GLY A 223 26.44 -1.49 8.60
N ARG A 224 26.31 -1.78 9.90
CA ARG A 224 26.82 -3.02 10.50
C ARG A 224 25.65 -3.81 11.03
N VAL A 225 25.51 -5.05 10.58
CA VAL A 225 24.63 -6.02 11.22
C VAL A 225 25.28 -6.35 12.55
N GLN A 226 24.64 -6.03 13.67
CA GLN A 226 25.13 -6.54 14.95
C GLN A 226 25.07 -8.07 14.87
N PRO A 227 26.16 -8.80 15.17
CA PRO A 227 26.09 -10.25 15.24
C PRO A 227 24.97 -10.61 16.19
N ALA A 228 24.09 -11.54 15.78
CA ALA A 228 23.13 -12.12 16.68
C ALA A 228 23.91 -12.56 17.91
N VAL A 229 23.64 -11.93 19.06
CA VAL A 229 24.32 -12.25 20.30
C VAL A 229 24.10 -13.74 20.54
N SER A 230 25.13 -14.54 20.28
CA SER A 230 25.23 -15.89 20.81
C SER A 230 24.97 -15.73 22.29
N GLN A 231 23.93 -16.38 22.83
CA GLN A 231 23.68 -16.45 24.26
C GLN A 231 24.77 -17.30 24.94
N THR A 232 26.04 -16.93 24.77
CA THR A 232 27.10 -17.29 25.69
C THR A 232 27.00 -16.31 26.84
N ARG A 233 26.47 -16.84 27.95
CA ARG A 233 26.35 -16.25 29.28
C ARG A 233 27.71 -15.72 29.73
N VAL A 234 28.05 -14.49 29.37
CA VAL A 234 29.07 -13.69 30.03
C VAL A 234 28.33 -12.70 30.92
N GLN A 235 28.54 -12.86 32.23
CA GLN A 235 28.00 -11.98 33.25
C GLN A 235 28.53 -10.57 33.03
N ALA A 236 27.67 -9.68 32.51
CA ALA A 236 27.74 -8.27 32.82
C ALA A 236 26.89 -8.06 34.08
N GLU A 237 27.52 -7.59 35.15
CA GLU A 237 26.86 -7.13 36.36
C GLU A 237 25.90 -5.98 36.00
N SER A 238 24.64 -6.34 35.80
CA SER A 238 23.50 -5.45 35.95
C SER A 238 22.54 -6.19 36.88
N SER A 239 22.70 -5.93 38.16
CA SER A 239 21.82 -6.45 39.21
C SER A 239 20.44 -5.82 39.04
N CYS A 240 19.53 -6.55 38.39
CA CYS A 240 18.15 -6.65 38.83
C CYS A 240 17.63 -8.04 38.47
N GLY A 241 18.11 -9.03 39.23
CA GLY A 241 17.64 -10.40 39.16
C GLY A 241 16.20 -10.51 39.66
N VAL A 242 15.39 -11.26 38.91
CA VAL A 242 14.04 -11.70 39.25
C VAL A 242 14.12 -12.65 40.45
N ARG A 243 14.34 -12.11 41.66
CA ARG A 243 14.21 -12.79 42.96
C ARG A 243 13.90 -11.75 44.04
N ASN A 244 12.67 -11.25 44.05
CA ASN A 244 11.90 -10.75 45.22
C ASN A 244 10.68 -9.98 44.72
N LEU A 245 9.74 -10.71 44.12
CA LEU A 245 8.43 -10.22 43.76
C LEU A 245 7.47 -10.39 44.96
N THR A 246 7.72 -9.74 46.11
CA THR A 246 6.89 -10.05 47.31
C THR A 246 6.35 -8.88 48.11
N VAL A 247 6.70 -7.61 47.87
CA VAL A 247 6.00 -6.52 48.61
C VAL A 247 5.78 -5.26 47.75
N GLY A 248 6.78 -4.83 46.97
CA GLY A 248 6.69 -3.57 46.21
C GLY A 248 5.65 -3.56 45.08
N CYS A 249 5.53 -4.65 44.30
CA CYS A 249 4.55 -4.74 43.21
C CYS A 249 3.10 -4.76 43.72
N LEU A 250 2.84 -5.35 44.90
CA LEU A 250 1.52 -5.36 45.53
C LEU A 250 1.11 -3.96 45.98
N ILE A 251 2.03 -3.18 46.56
CA ILE A 251 1.76 -1.80 46.98
C ILE A 251 1.45 -0.91 45.78
N ILE A 252 2.20 -1.05 44.67
CA ILE A 252 1.95 -0.26 43.45
C ILE A 252 0.59 -0.62 42.82
N LEU A 253 0.22 -1.92 42.77
CA LEU A 253 -1.09 -2.35 42.28
C LEU A 253 -2.23 -1.87 43.18
N ILE A 254 -2.05 -1.88 44.50
CA ILE A 254 -3.04 -1.36 45.47
C ILE A 254 -3.22 0.14 45.28
N ILE A 255 -2.13 0.91 45.13
CA ILE A 255 -2.20 2.37 44.90
C ILE A 255 -2.92 2.68 43.58
N ILE A 256 -2.60 1.98 42.49
CA ILE A 256 -3.28 2.17 41.20
C ILE A 256 -4.77 1.81 41.31
N SER A 257 -5.11 0.73 42.00
CA SER A 257 -6.52 0.35 42.23
C SER A 257 -7.28 1.37 43.09
N ALA A 258 -6.65 1.94 44.12
CA ALA A 258 -7.24 2.95 44.98
C ALA A 258 -7.47 4.29 44.23
N ILE A 259 -6.54 4.69 43.34
CA ILE A 259 -6.69 5.88 42.49
C ILE A 259 -7.83 5.69 41.48
N MET A 260 -7.95 4.50 40.89
CA MET A 260 -9.04 4.19 39.94
C MET A 260 -10.40 4.13 40.63
N ILE A 261 -10.48 3.56 41.85
CA ILE A 261 -11.72 3.51 42.65
C ILE A 261 -12.12 4.92 43.13
N GLY A 262 -11.16 5.74 43.58
CA GLY A 262 -11.41 7.12 43.99
C GLY A 262 -11.94 7.98 42.84
N SER A 263 -11.38 7.81 41.64
CA SER A 263 -11.84 8.49 40.42
C SER A 263 -13.25 8.05 40.03
N PHE A 264 -13.57 6.76 40.19
CA PHE A 264 -14.88 6.19 39.88
C PHE A 264 -15.97 6.61 40.88
N ILE A 265 -15.65 6.66 42.18
CA ILE A 265 -16.56 7.18 43.23
C ILE A 265 -16.79 8.68 43.04
N TYR A 266 -15.75 9.44 42.69
CA TYR A 266 -15.89 10.87 42.38
C TYR A 266 -16.83 11.11 41.19
N ILE A 267 -16.69 10.33 40.11
CA ILE A 267 -17.57 10.41 38.92
C ILE A 267 -19.02 10.01 39.24
N ILE A 268 -19.23 9.00 40.08
CA ILE A 268 -20.59 8.57 40.48
C ILE A 268 -21.23 9.58 41.44
N GLY A 269 -20.47 10.14 42.40
CA GLY A 269 -20.94 11.18 43.31
C GLY A 269 -21.34 12.46 42.57
N HIS A 270 -20.57 12.85 41.55
CA HIS A 270 -20.86 14.02 40.73
C HIS A 270 -22.08 13.81 39.82
N ARG A 271 -22.38 12.57 39.40
CA ARG A 271 -23.61 12.22 38.66
C ARG A 271 -24.85 12.18 39.55
N LYS A 272 -24.74 11.79 40.82
CA LYS A 272 -25.89 11.73 41.74
C LYS A 272 -26.37 13.13 42.17
N HIS A 273 -25.45 14.09 42.36
CA HIS A 273 -25.80 15.47 42.70
C HIS A 273 -26.51 16.23 41.57
N ARG A 274 -26.23 15.91 40.30
CA ARG A 274 -26.92 16.55 39.14
C ARG A 274 -28.34 16.03 38.89
N VAL A 275 -28.74 14.90 39.46
CA VAL A 275 -30.08 14.31 39.24
C VAL A 275 -31.08 14.72 40.34
N GLN A 276 -30.60 15.19 41.50
CA GLN A 276 -31.47 15.67 42.58
C GLN A 276 -31.90 17.14 42.44
N GLU A 277 -31.29 17.93 41.56
CA GLU A 277 -31.72 19.32 41.26
C GLU A 277 -32.78 19.42 40.13
N MET A 278 -33.23 18.30 39.55
CA MET A 278 -34.22 18.28 38.44
C MET A 278 -35.61 17.74 38.80
N LEU A 279 -35.93 17.59 40.09
CA LEU A 279 -37.26 17.21 40.57
C LEU A 279 -37.69 18.12 41.72
N LEU A 280 -38.28 19.27 41.39
CA LEU A 280 -39.18 20.01 42.27
C LEU A 280 -40.64 19.73 41.85
N PRO A 281 -41.60 19.68 42.80
CA PRO A 281 -42.96 19.22 42.55
C PRO A 281 -43.87 20.35 42.04
N LEU A 282 -44.70 20.05 41.04
CA LEU A 282 -45.91 20.81 40.72
C LEU A 282 -47.10 20.20 41.50
N GLU A 283 -47.27 20.63 42.74
CA GLU A 283 -48.58 20.75 43.41
C GLU A 283 -48.93 22.24 43.41
N SER A 284 -50.16 22.77 43.35
CA SER A 284 -51.51 22.28 43.11
C SER A 284 -52.40 23.54 43.12
N ASN A 285 -53.26 23.68 42.10
CA ASN A 285 -54.58 24.32 42.01
C ASN A 285 -55.05 25.51 42.89
N SER A 286 -55.95 26.29 42.24
CA SER A 286 -57.08 27.09 42.74
C SER A 286 -56.74 28.44 43.40
N ILE A 287 -57.35 29.58 43.05
CA ILE A 287 -58.75 29.92 42.67
C ILE A 287 -58.74 30.98 41.56
#